data_AF-A0A0C2ZLD3-F1
#
_entry.id   AF-A0A0C2ZLD3-F1
#
_cell.length_a   1.000
_cell.length_b   1.000
_cell.length_c   1.000
_cell.angle_alpha   90.00
_cell.angle_beta   90.00
_cell.angle_gamma   90.00
#
_symmetry.space_group_name_H-M   'P 1'
#
loop_
_entity.id
_entity.type
_entity.pdbx_description
1 polymer ?
#
loop_
_entity_poly.entity_id
_entity_poly.type
_entity_poly.pdbx_seq_one_letter_code
_entity_poly.pdbx_strand_id
1 'polypeptide(L)'
;MGTTRREFILSTTRAIGLATLGGLVWGAYVDEVTANKLMLRPPAALDEADFLRQCIKCGLCVEACPFDTLQLARAGSNKPLGTPYFEPRDVPCYMCPEIPCVPVCPTGALDITKVSTNNELDINKAQMGVAVVDAKNCVAFWGIQCDACYRACPLLDKAIYLEYSKNERTGKHAFLKPIVDSDFCTGCGLCERACVTQKAAIFVLPREVALGKVGDHYIKGWDSSDDKRVKNAQATTTQTEISKESAIDSLNDTEVLLDD
;
A
#
# COMPACT_ATOMS: atom_id res chain seq x y z
N MET A 1 -20.59 35.33 47.20
CA MET A 1 -20.05 36.32 46.24
C MET A 1 -20.81 36.17 44.93
N GLY A 2 -21.72 37.09 44.63
CA GLY A 2 -22.48 37.05 43.36
C GLY A 2 -21.60 37.59 42.24
N THR A 3 -21.23 36.75 41.28
CA THR A 3 -20.53 37.17 40.06
C THR A 3 -21.38 38.18 39.30
N THR A 4 -20.80 39.32 38.93
CA THR A 4 -21.52 40.33 38.14
C THR A 4 -21.74 39.84 36.71
N ARG A 5 -22.85 40.25 36.07
CA ARG A 5 -23.17 39.86 34.67
C ARG A 5 -22.01 40.12 33.69
N ARG A 6 -21.24 41.18 33.93
CA ARG A 6 -20.07 41.56 33.14
C ARG A 6 -18.92 40.55 33.27
N GLU A 7 -18.63 40.10 34.49
CA GLU A 7 -17.61 39.07 34.74
C GLU A 7 -17.98 37.74 34.10
N PHE A 8 -19.26 37.35 34.18
CA PHE A 8 -19.77 36.12 33.55
C PHE A 8 -19.61 36.14 32.02
N ILE A 9 -19.93 37.25 31.35
CA ILE A 9 -19.76 37.38 29.89
C ILE A 9 -18.26 37.34 29.51
N LEU A 10 -17.41 38.04 30.26
CA LEU A 10 -15.96 38.05 30.03
C LEU A 10 -15.32 36.67 30.25
N SER A 11 -15.70 35.95 31.31
CA SER A 11 -15.17 34.60 31.58
C SER A 11 -15.60 33.60 30.51
N THR A 12 -16.86 33.69 30.05
CA THR A 12 -17.39 32.82 28.99
C THR A 12 -16.70 33.08 27.67
N THR A 13 -16.49 34.34 27.28
CA THR A 13 -15.78 34.70 26.04
C THR A 13 -14.33 34.20 26.04
N ARG A 14 -13.64 34.30 27.18
CA ARG A 14 -12.27 33.76 27.35
C ARG A 14 -12.25 32.23 27.26
N ALA A 15 -13.21 31.56 27.89
CA ALA A 15 -13.33 30.11 27.83
C ALA A 15 -13.58 29.62 26.40
N ILE A 16 -14.48 30.29 25.67
CA ILE A 16 -14.73 29.99 24.25
C ILE A 16 -13.46 30.24 23.43
N GLY A 17 -12.78 31.37 23.61
CA GLY A 17 -11.55 31.67 22.88
C GLY A 17 -10.43 30.66 23.12
N LEU A 18 -10.27 30.18 24.35
CA LEU A 18 -9.30 29.13 24.68
C LEU A 18 -9.72 27.77 24.11
N ALA A 19 -11.01 27.44 24.17
CA ALA A 19 -11.53 26.21 23.59
C ALA A 19 -11.42 26.18 22.06
N THR A 20 -11.65 27.31 21.38
CA THR A 20 -11.49 27.40 19.92
C THR A 20 -10.03 27.33 19.51
N LEU A 21 -9.12 28.03 20.19
CA LEU A 21 -7.68 27.92 19.93
C LEU A 21 -7.17 26.50 20.22
N GLY A 22 -7.57 25.92 21.34
CA GLY A 22 -7.24 24.54 21.69
C GLY A 22 -7.78 23.54 20.67
N GLY A 23 -9.02 23.72 20.23
CA GLY A 23 -9.65 22.89 19.21
C GLY A 23 -8.99 23.00 17.83
N LEU A 24 -8.57 24.20 17.42
CA LEU A 24 -7.84 24.41 16.16
C LEU A 24 -6.44 23.82 16.20
N VAL A 25 -5.70 24.01 17.30
CA VAL A 25 -4.36 23.43 17.49
C VAL A 25 -4.43 21.90 17.54
N TRP A 26 -5.41 21.35 18.27
CA TRP A 26 -5.63 19.92 18.33
C TRP A 26 -6.07 19.35 16.99
N GLY A 27 -6.97 20.04 16.27
CA GLY A 27 -7.40 19.65 14.94
C GLY A 27 -6.24 19.58 13.95
N ALA A 28 -5.38 20.60 13.93
CA ALA A 28 -4.18 20.62 13.10
C ALA A 28 -3.21 19.47 13.47
N TYR A 29 -3.04 19.18 14.76
CA TYR A 29 -2.21 18.07 15.22
C TYR A 29 -2.78 16.71 14.79
N VAL A 30 -4.09 16.49 14.94
CA VAL A 30 -4.75 15.23 14.56
C VAL A 30 -4.63 14.99 13.06
N ASP A 31 -4.84 16.03 12.23
CA ASP A 31 -4.74 15.91 10.77
C ASP A 31 -3.34 15.44 10.34
N GLU A 32 -2.29 15.99 10.96
CA GLU A 32 -0.90 15.58 10.69
C GLU A 32 -0.55 14.18 11.20
N VAL A 33 -1.23 13.69 12.25
CA VAL A 33 -1.05 12.33 12.76
C VAL A 33 -1.80 11.30 11.91
N THR A 34 -2.74 11.71 11.06
CA THR A 34 -3.42 10.76 10.16
C THR A 34 -2.45 10.15 9.16
N ALA A 35 -2.50 8.82 9.06
CA ALA A 35 -1.60 8.05 8.21
C ALA A 35 -1.82 8.40 6.73
N ASN A 36 -0.80 8.98 6.10
CA ASN A 36 -0.76 9.12 4.66
C ASN A 36 -0.60 7.73 4.02
N LYS A 37 -1.68 7.23 3.41
CA LYS A 37 -1.78 5.89 2.82
C LYS A 37 -0.79 5.61 1.70
N LEU A 38 -0.06 6.62 1.20
CA LEU A 38 0.87 6.48 0.08
C LEU A 38 2.33 6.36 0.52
N MET A 39 2.62 6.38 1.82
CA MET A 39 3.99 6.30 2.31
C MET A 39 4.53 4.88 2.28
N LEU A 40 5.80 4.75 1.90
CA LEU A 40 6.53 3.50 1.95
C LEU A 40 7.34 3.41 3.25
N ARG A 41 7.24 2.26 3.91
CA ARG A 41 7.91 1.96 5.17
C ARG A 41 9.21 1.18 4.95
N PRO A 42 10.16 1.21 5.89
CA PRO A 42 11.37 0.39 5.84
C PRO A 42 11.08 -1.10 5.62
N PRO A 43 12.08 -1.90 5.19
CA PRO A 43 11.89 -3.34 5.08
C PRO A 43 11.46 -3.95 6.42
N ALA A 44 10.67 -5.02 6.35
CA ALA A 44 10.15 -5.73 7.51
C ALA A 44 9.18 -4.95 8.41
N ALA A 45 8.65 -3.81 7.96
CA ALA A 45 7.62 -3.10 8.71
C ALA A 45 6.38 -3.98 8.96
N LEU A 46 5.80 -3.81 10.14
CA LEU A 46 4.45 -4.29 10.43
C LEU A 46 3.41 -3.55 9.58
N ASP A 47 2.18 -4.05 9.59
CA ASP A 47 1.06 -3.37 8.94
C ASP A 47 0.89 -1.98 9.57
N GLU A 48 0.48 -0.99 8.78
CA GLU A 48 0.60 0.43 9.15
C GLU A 48 0.02 0.75 10.55
N ALA A 49 -1.13 0.17 10.91
CA ALA A 49 -1.73 0.37 12.23
C ALA A 49 -0.87 -0.17 13.39
N ASP A 50 -0.24 -1.33 13.22
CA ASP A 50 0.61 -1.94 14.25
C ASP A 50 2.00 -1.32 14.29
N PHE A 51 2.52 -0.95 13.11
CA PHE A 51 3.75 -0.19 13.00
C PHE A 51 3.67 1.12 13.78
N LEU A 52 2.60 1.91 13.59
CA LEU A 52 2.40 3.18 14.29
C LEU A 52 2.23 3.02 15.81
N ARG A 53 1.71 1.88 16.28
CA ARG A 53 1.58 1.58 17.72
C ARG A 53 2.92 1.22 18.36
N GLN A 54 3.77 0.49 17.65
CA GLN A 54 5.03 -0.03 18.20
C GLN A 54 6.23 0.90 17.96
N CYS A 55 6.17 1.76 16.93
CA CYS A 55 7.25 2.67 16.62
C CYS A 55 7.37 3.78 17.68
N ILE A 56 8.43 3.71 18.49
CA ILE A 56 8.77 4.75 19.48
C ILE A 56 9.52 5.95 18.88
N LYS A 57 9.64 6.03 17.54
CA LYS A 57 10.22 7.18 16.82
C LYS A 57 11.67 7.48 17.21
N CYS A 58 12.45 6.45 17.56
CA CYS A 58 13.83 6.60 18.03
C CYS A 58 14.84 6.96 16.93
N GLY A 59 14.51 6.75 15.65
CA GLY A 59 15.41 7.05 14.53
C GLY A 59 16.55 6.07 14.29
N LEU A 60 16.72 5.03 15.11
CA LEU A 60 17.84 4.06 14.97
C LEU A 60 17.88 3.37 13.60
N CYS A 61 16.73 3.06 13.01
CA CYS A 61 16.66 2.49 11.66
C CYS A 61 17.17 3.45 10.57
N VAL A 62 16.98 4.76 10.75
CA VAL A 62 17.46 5.80 9.83
C VAL A 62 18.97 5.93 9.93
N GLU A 63 19.51 5.98 11.14
CA GLU A 63 20.95 6.05 11.39
C GLU A 63 21.70 4.80 10.90
N ALA A 64 21.09 3.62 11.06
CA ALA A 64 21.67 2.36 10.59
C ALA A 64 21.61 2.18 9.06
N CYS A 65 20.89 3.04 8.32
CA CYS A 65 20.77 2.92 6.88
C CYS A 65 22.04 3.49 6.19
N PRO A 66 22.85 2.67 5.51
CA PRO A 66 24.13 3.14 4.94
C PRO A 66 23.98 4.05 3.72
N PHE A 67 22.78 4.17 3.15
CA PHE A 67 22.51 4.90 1.92
C PHE A 67 21.61 6.13 2.12
N ASP A 68 21.30 6.50 3.37
CA ASP A 68 20.38 7.59 3.69
C ASP A 68 19.01 7.48 2.98
N THR A 69 18.58 6.25 2.68
CA THR A 69 17.27 5.95 2.07
C THR A 69 16.14 6.38 3.00
N LEU A 70 16.27 6.08 4.29
CA LEU A 70 15.23 6.31 5.27
C LEU A 70 15.32 7.74 5.82
N GLN A 71 14.17 8.38 5.99
CA GLN A 71 14.06 9.71 6.58
C GLN A 71 12.94 9.72 7.62
N LEU A 72 13.08 10.58 8.65
CA LEU A 72 12.02 10.81 9.61
C LEU A 72 11.04 11.87 9.09
N ALA A 73 9.75 11.58 9.17
CA ALA A 73 8.70 12.54 8.87
C ALA A 73 8.82 13.79 9.77
N ARG A 74 8.91 14.96 9.15
CA ARG A 74 8.99 16.27 9.82
C ARG A 74 7.61 16.90 9.96
N ALA A 75 7.48 17.85 10.89
CA ALA A 75 6.25 18.64 11.02
C ALA A 75 6.00 19.45 9.74
N GLY A 76 4.74 19.57 9.33
CA GLY A 76 4.29 20.13 8.05
C GLY A 76 4.39 19.19 6.84
N SER A 77 4.76 17.92 7.02
CA SER A 77 4.94 16.99 5.88
C SER A 77 3.70 16.16 5.53
N ASN A 78 2.58 16.32 6.25
CA ASN A 78 1.38 15.48 6.13
C ASN A 78 1.71 13.98 6.20
N LYS A 79 2.66 13.64 7.08
CA LYS A 79 3.12 12.28 7.36
C LYS A 79 3.16 12.12 8.88
N PRO A 80 2.90 10.93 9.44
CA PRO A 80 2.94 10.68 10.88
C PRO A 80 4.30 11.08 11.45
N LEU A 81 4.29 12.16 12.22
CA LEU A 81 5.48 12.83 12.72
C LEU A 81 6.45 11.86 13.41
N GLY A 82 7.73 11.92 13.02
CA GLY A 82 8.82 11.15 13.62
C GLY A 82 8.84 9.67 13.23
N THR A 83 8.02 9.23 12.28
CA THR A 83 8.07 7.86 11.76
C THR A 83 8.98 7.76 10.52
N PRO A 84 9.71 6.65 10.33
CA PRO A 84 10.60 6.47 9.19
C PRO A 84 9.81 6.17 7.91
N TYR A 85 10.25 6.75 6.80
CA TYR A 85 9.74 6.50 5.46
C TYR A 85 10.86 6.67 4.44
N PHE A 86 10.61 6.32 3.17
CA PHE A 86 11.51 6.68 2.07
C PHE A 86 10.74 7.05 0.82
N GLU A 87 11.39 7.80 -0.08
CA GLU A 87 10.84 8.21 -1.36
C GLU A 87 11.69 7.59 -2.49
N PRO A 88 11.17 6.55 -3.17
CA PRO A 88 11.89 5.78 -4.20
C PRO A 88 12.57 6.61 -5.29
N ARG A 89 11.90 7.68 -5.74
CA ARG A 89 12.41 8.55 -6.80
C ARG A 89 13.71 9.26 -6.38
N ASP A 90 13.80 9.65 -5.11
CA ASP A 90 14.91 10.44 -4.56
C ASP A 90 16.04 9.57 -4.05
N VAL A 91 15.75 8.61 -3.18
CA VAL A 91 16.72 7.61 -2.68
C VAL A 91 15.97 6.31 -2.41
N PRO A 92 16.07 5.29 -3.29
CA PRO A 92 15.41 4.00 -3.11
C PRO A 92 16.15 3.14 -2.08
N CYS A 93 15.53 2.04 -1.70
CA CYS A 93 16.17 1.00 -0.91
C CYS A 93 17.11 0.17 -1.80
N TYR A 94 18.39 0.12 -1.45
CA TYR A 94 19.42 -0.65 -2.18
C TYR A 94 19.47 -2.13 -1.80
N MET A 95 18.50 -2.64 -1.03
CA MET A 95 18.36 -4.04 -0.66
C MET A 95 19.64 -4.65 -0.05
N CYS A 96 20.16 -4.04 1.03
CA CYS A 96 21.34 -4.53 1.74
C CYS A 96 21.14 -5.97 2.24
N PRO A 97 22.06 -6.92 1.99
CA PRO A 97 21.93 -8.30 2.45
C PRO A 97 21.81 -8.44 3.98
N GLU A 98 22.54 -7.61 4.74
CA GLU A 98 22.53 -7.64 6.21
C GLU A 98 21.37 -6.86 6.84
N ILE A 99 20.58 -6.13 6.02
CA ILE A 99 19.40 -5.37 6.44
C ILE A 99 19.61 -4.58 7.75
N PRO A 100 20.66 -3.74 7.88
CA PRO A 100 21.07 -3.17 9.18
C PRO A 100 19.97 -2.34 9.86
N CYS A 101 19.02 -1.81 9.11
CA CYS A 101 17.89 -1.03 9.63
C CYS A 101 16.87 -1.85 10.44
N VAL A 102 16.78 -3.18 10.27
CA VAL A 102 15.78 -4.04 10.93
C VAL A 102 16.24 -4.52 12.32
N PRO A 103 17.42 -5.15 12.49
CA PRO A 103 17.86 -5.68 13.78
C PRO A 103 18.03 -4.60 14.87
N VAL A 104 18.26 -3.35 14.48
CA VAL A 104 18.42 -2.22 15.42
C VAL A 104 17.10 -1.74 16.02
N CYS A 105 15.95 -2.24 15.55
CA CYS A 105 14.65 -1.83 16.07
C CYS A 105 14.39 -2.44 17.47
N PRO A 106 14.32 -1.62 18.55
CA PRO A 106 14.21 -2.15 19.90
C PRO A 106 12.79 -2.62 20.26
N THR A 107 11.77 -2.16 19.52
CA THR A 107 10.36 -2.41 19.85
C THR A 107 9.71 -3.50 19.01
N GLY A 108 10.39 -4.00 17.98
CA GLY A 108 9.79 -4.94 17.03
C GLY A 108 8.83 -4.30 16.02
N ALA A 109 8.81 -2.97 15.90
CA ALA A 109 8.07 -2.29 14.83
C ALA A 109 8.54 -2.72 13.42
N LEU A 110 9.83 -3.07 13.31
CA LEU A 110 10.38 -3.80 12.17
C LEU A 110 10.60 -5.25 12.62
N ASP A 111 9.82 -6.16 12.07
CA ASP A 111 9.80 -7.56 12.47
C ASP A 111 10.80 -8.38 11.65
N ILE A 112 11.90 -8.78 12.29
CA ILE A 112 12.96 -9.57 11.68
C ILE A 112 12.46 -10.86 11.04
N THR A 113 11.37 -11.45 11.56
CA THR A 113 10.82 -12.71 11.04
C THR A 113 10.24 -12.56 9.63
N LYS A 114 9.74 -11.35 9.27
CA LYS A 114 9.23 -11.05 7.93
C LYS A 114 10.32 -11.05 6.86
N VAL A 115 11.58 -10.84 7.25
CA VAL A 115 12.74 -10.81 6.34
C VAL A 115 13.76 -11.89 6.69
N SER A 116 13.30 -13.01 7.26
CA SER A 116 14.16 -14.15 7.59
C SER A 116 13.75 -15.42 6.83
N THR A 117 14.74 -16.21 6.42
CA THR A 117 14.60 -17.54 5.84
C THR A 117 15.55 -18.47 6.57
N ASN A 118 15.06 -19.55 7.19
CA ASN A 118 15.88 -20.53 7.91
C ASN A 118 16.81 -19.90 8.98
N ASN A 119 16.32 -18.89 9.71
CA ASN A 119 17.07 -18.10 10.69
C ASN A 119 18.20 -17.21 10.13
N GLU A 120 18.27 -17.02 8.81
CA GLU A 120 19.16 -16.06 8.15
C GLU A 120 18.37 -14.91 7.54
N LEU A 121 18.97 -13.72 7.49
CA LEU A 121 18.34 -12.55 6.89
C LEU A 121 18.27 -12.68 5.37
N ASP A 122 17.08 -12.46 4.82
CA ASP A 122 16.78 -12.52 3.39
C ASP A 122 15.95 -11.31 2.97
N ILE A 123 16.65 -10.31 2.42
CA ILE A 123 16.05 -9.04 1.97
C ILE A 123 15.03 -9.22 0.83
N ASN A 124 15.08 -10.35 0.11
CA ASN A 124 14.16 -10.61 -1.01
C ASN A 124 12.73 -10.89 -0.55
N LYS A 125 12.53 -11.19 0.74
CA LYS A 125 11.21 -11.34 1.36
C LYS A 125 10.60 -10.02 1.81
N ALA A 126 11.34 -8.91 1.77
CA ALA A 126 10.83 -7.64 2.22
C ALA A 126 9.59 -7.22 1.40
N GLN A 127 8.57 -6.72 2.09
CA GLN A 127 7.30 -6.29 1.49
C GLN A 127 7.04 -4.81 1.79
N MET A 128 7.86 -3.91 1.24
CA MET A 128 7.73 -2.46 1.44
C MET A 128 6.63 -1.85 0.58
N GLY A 129 6.38 -2.42 -0.60
CA GLY A 129 5.39 -1.93 -1.57
C GLY A 129 5.34 -2.79 -2.84
N VAL A 130 4.65 -2.31 -3.86
CA VAL A 130 4.58 -2.92 -5.20
C VAL A 130 4.79 -1.84 -6.25
N ALA A 131 5.62 -2.13 -7.25
CA ALA A 131 5.79 -1.25 -8.40
C ALA A 131 4.61 -1.38 -9.37
N VAL A 132 4.07 -0.25 -9.81
CA VAL A 132 2.97 -0.16 -10.77
C VAL A 132 3.44 0.61 -11.99
N VAL A 133 3.13 0.10 -13.19
CA VAL A 133 3.53 0.71 -14.46
C VAL A 133 2.36 1.48 -15.06
N ASP A 134 2.59 2.75 -15.36
CA ASP A 134 1.73 3.55 -16.23
C ASP A 134 2.04 3.22 -17.70
N ALA A 135 1.25 2.29 -18.25
CA ALA A 135 1.38 1.83 -19.63
C ALA A 135 1.21 2.96 -20.66
N LYS A 136 0.51 4.06 -20.33
CA LYS A 136 0.27 5.15 -21.28
C LYS A 136 1.48 6.07 -21.42
N ASN A 137 2.21 6.30 -20.33
CA ASN A 137 3.37 7.20 -20.31
C ASN A 137 4.72 6.47 -20.32
N CYS A 138 4.72 5.14 -20.24
CA CYS A 138 5.93 4.34 -20.36
C CYS A 138 6.40 4.26 -21.83
N VAL A 139 7.61 4.76 -22.09
CA VAL A 139 8.22 4.76 -23.44
C VAL A 139 8.39 3.37 -24.04
N ALA A 140 8.51 2.33 -23.20
CA ALA A 140 8.58 0.94 -23.66
C ALA A 140 7.28 0.49 -24.33
N PHE A 141 6.12 0.98 -23.87
CA PHE A 141 4.82 0.76 -24.50
C PHE A 141 4.64 1.55 -25.80
N TRP A 142 5.46 2.58 -26.05
CA TRP A 142 5.48 3.33 -27.30
C TRP A 142 6.36 2.69 -28.38
N GLY A 143 7.07 1.61 -28.02
CA GLY A 143 7.94 0.85 -28.94
C GLY A 143 9.39 1.30 -28.91
N ILE A 144 9.78 2.13 -27.94
CA ILE A 144 11.18 2.44 -27.68
C ILE A 144 11.79 1.27 -26.89
N GLN A 145 13.00 0.84 -27.25
CA GLN A 145 13.73 -0.23 -26.58
C GLN A 145 14.30 0.26 -25.23
N CYS A 146 13.42 0.48 -24.26
CA CYS A 146 13.78 0.86 -22.90
C CYS A 146 13.56 -0.33 -21.97
N ASP A 147 14.63 -0.76 -21.30
CA ASP A 147 14.65 -1.83 -20.30
C ASP A 147 15.27 -1.36 -18.97
N ALA A 148 15.29 -0.04 -18.74
CA ALA A 148 15.96 0.58 -17.60
C ALA A 148 15.43 0.08 -16.24
N CYS A 149 14.10 0.02 -16.08
CA CYS A 149 13.48 -0.49 -14.84
C CYS A 149 13.72 -1.98 -14.64
N TYR A 150 13.75 -2.75 -15.73
CA TYR A 150 14.02 -4.19 -15.71
C TYR A 150 15.45 -4.46 -15.25
N ARG A 151 16.45 -3.81 -15.86
CA ARG A 151 17.87 -3.96 -15.48
C ARG A 151 18.21 -3.42 -14.09
N ALA A 152 17.48 -2.41 -13.63
CA ALA A 152 17.65 -1.85 -12.28
C ALA A 152 17.08 -2.75 -11.18
N CYS A 153 16.24 -3.73 -11.52
CA CYS A 153 15.63 -4.61 -10.54
C CYS A 153 16.65 -5.65 -10.02
N PRO A 154 16.89 -5.75 -8.69
CA PRO A 154 17.74 -6.80 -8.13
C PRO A 154 17.16 -8.21 -8.31
N LEU A 155 15.83 -8.30 -8.46
CA LEU A 155 15.07 -9.53 -8.68
C LEU A 155 14.64 -9.65 -10.15
N LEU A 156 15.62 -9.50 -11.04
CA LEU A 156 15.45 -9.59 -12.49
C LEU A 156 14.84 -10.95 -12.90
N ASP A 157 13.90 -10.94 -13.85
CA ASP A 157 13.09 -12.09 -14.31
C ASP A 157 12.22 -12.76 -13.23
N LYS A 158 12.16 -12.19 -12.02
CA LYS A 158 11.25 -12.63 -10.95
C LYS A 158 10.24 -11.55 -10.63
N ALA A 159 10.69 -10.41 -10.12
CA ALA A 159 9.83 -9.29 -9.75
C ALA A 159 9.47 -8.41 -10.94
N ILE A 160 10.36 -8.27 -11.92
CA ILE A 160 10.10 -7.57 -13.18
C ILE A 160 10.62 -8.43 -14.32
N TYR A 161 9.75 -8.71 -15.29
CA TYR A 161 10.10 -9.40 -16.53
C TYR A 161 9.60 -8.61 -17.75
N LEU A 162 10.13 -8.93 -18.93
CA LEU A 162 9.76 -8.28 -20.18
C LEU A 162 8.82 -9.16 -20.99
N GLU A 163 7.65 -8.62 -21.31
CA GLU A 163 6.75 -9.21 -22.30
C GLU A 163 7.07 -8.61 -23.68
N TYR A 164 7.50 -9.49 -24.58
CA TYR A 164 7.83 -9.11 -25.95
C TYR A 164 6.59 -9.21 -26.83
N SER A 165 6.22 -8.10 -27.48
CA SER A 165 5.12 -8.09 -28.44
C SER A 165 5.50 -7.34 -29.71
N LYS A 166 4.99 -7.78 -30.86
CA LYS A 166 5.33 -7.18 -32.15
C LYS A 166 4.60 -5.85 -32.31
N ASN A 167 5.31 -4.83 -32.80
CA ASN A 167 4.68 -3.58 -33.18
C ASN A 167 3.97 -3.74 -34.53
N GLU A 168 2.64 -3.87 -34.50
CA GLU A 168 1.84 -4.07 -35.72
C GLU A 168 1.96 -2.90 -36.71
N ARG A 169 2.10 -1.67 -36.21
CA ARG A 169 2.22 -0.47 -37.04
C ARG A 169 3.51 -0.44 -37.86
N THR A 170 4.63 -0.87 -37.30
CA THR A 170 5.94 -0.79 -37.97
C THR A 170 6.44 -2.12 -38.51
N GLY A 171 5.93 -3.24 -38.01
CA GLY A 171 6.32 -4.60 -38.40
C GLY A 171 7.76 -5.01 -38.08
N LYS A 172 8.62 -4.07 -37.67
CA LYS A 172 10.08 -4.25 -37.48
C LYS A 172 10.53 -4.11 -36.03
N HIS A 173 9.83 -3.35 -35.20
CA HIS A 173 10.18 -3.15 -33.79
C HIS A 173 9.35 -4.07 -32.88
N ALA A 174 9.96 -4.50 -31.77
CA ALA A 174 9.27 -5.18 -30.69
C ALA A 174 9.05 -4.20 -29.52
N PHE A 175 7.90 -4.30 -28.86
CA PHE A 175 7.68 -3.69 -27.55
C PHE A 175 8.34 -4.57 -26.49
N LEU A 176 9.05 -3.94 -25.54
CA LEU A 176 9.66 -4.58 -24.39
C LEU A 176 8.84 -4.17 -23.15
N LYS A 177 7.62 -4.68 -23.01
CA LYS A 177 6.70 -4.21 -21.96
C LYS A 177 7.15 -4.75 -20.61
N PRO A 178 7.51 -3.89 -19.63
CA PRO A 178 7.83 -4.37 -18.29
C PRO A 178 6.55 -4.81 -17.58
N ILE A 179 6.53 -6.05 -17.12
CA ILE A 179 5.48 -6.61 -16.27
C ILE A 179 6.05 -6.82 -14.88
N VAL A 180 5.32 -6.33 -13.87
CA VAL A 180 5.71 -6.48 -12.46
C VAL A 180 4.92 -7.62 -11.85
N ASP A 181 5.63 -8.56 -11.24
CA ASP A 181 5.03 -9.61 -10.41
C ASP A 181 4.94 -9.15 -8.96
N SER A 182 3.72 -9.02 -8.44
CA SER A 182 3.45 -8.53 -7.08
C SER A 182 3.89 -9.48 -5.96
N ASP A 183 4.09 -10.76 -6.27
CA ASP A 183 4.47 -11.78 -5.28
C ASP A 183 5.96 -11.71 -4.98
N PHE A 184 6.78 -11.33 -5.97
CA PHE A 184 8.23 -11.15 -5.82
C PHE A 184 8.65 -9.69 -5.65
N CYS A 185 7.82 -8.72 -6.06
CA CYS A 185 8.16 -7.31 -5.92
C CYS A 185 8.25 -6.90 -4.44
N THR A 186 9.45 -6.48 -4.02
CA THR A 186 9.71 -6.03 -2.65
C THR A 186 9.32 -4.58 -2.40
N GLY A 187 9.12 -3.80 -3.47
CA GLY A 187 8.87 -2.36 -3.39
C GLY A 187 10.10 -1.52 -3.05
N CYS A 188 11.31 -1.99 -3.42
CA CYS A 188 12.56 -1.27 -3.11
C CYS A 188 12.71 0.09 -3.80
N GLY A 189 12.03 0.31 -4.93
CA GLY A 189 12.02 1.61 -5.61
C GLY A 189 13.14 1.84 -6.63
N LEU A 190 14.09 0.92 -6.80
CA LEU A 190 15.19 1.06 -7.76
C LEU A 190 14.69 1.27 -9.20
N CYS A 191 13.59 0.63 -9.56
CA CYS A 191 12.94 0.76 -10.86
C CYS A 191 12.33 2.16 -11.09
N GLU A 192 11.80 2.80 -10.04
CA GLU A 192 11.24 4.15 -10.10
C GLU A 192 12.33 5.21 -10.26
N ARG A 193 13.46 5.05 -9.55
CA ARG A 193 14.65 5.90 -9.73
C ARG A 193 15.26 5.74 -11.12
N ALA A 194 15.34 4.52 -11.63
CA ALA A 194 15.91 4.23 -12.94
C ALA A 194 15.04 4.70 -14.12
N CYS A 195 13.78 5.06 -13.87
CA CYS A 195 12.87 5.48 -14.92
C CYS A 195 13.33 6.78 -15.59
N VAL A 196 13.59 6.72 -16.90
CA VAL A 196 14.13 7.82 -17.71
C VAL A 196 13.13 8.93 -18.03
N THR A 197 11.84 8.73 -17.74
CA THR A 197 10.81 9.74 -17.98
C THR A 197 10.90 10.87 -16.97
N GLN A 198 10.43 12.07 -17.34
CA GLN A 198 10.46 13.25 -16.49
C GLN A 198 9.76 13.01 -15.14
N LYS A 199 8.53 12.50 -15.20
CA LYS A 199 7.82 11.88 -14.07
C LYS A 199 7.84 10.38 -14.30
N ALA A 200 8.23 9.60 -13.29
CA ALA A 200 8.41 8.16 -13.44
C ALA A 200 7.11 7.49 -13.91
N ALA A 201 7.20 6.73 -15.01
CA ALA A 201 6.09 5.92 -15.54
C ALA A 201 5.99 4.54 -14.85
N ILE A 202 6.89 4.27 -13.90
CA ILE A 202 6.81 3.14 -12.97
C ILE A 202 7.06 3.71 -11.58
N PHE A 203 6.15 3.47 -10.65
CA PHE A 203 6.23 4.02 -9.30
C PHE A 203 5.78 2.99 -8.26
N VAL A 204 6.32 3.07 -7.06
CA VAL A 204 6.04 2.13 -5.98
C VAL A 204 4.94 2.67 -5.08
N LEU A 205 3.95 1.84 -4.80
CA LEU A 205 2.87 2.13 -3.86
C LEU A 205 2.82 1.10 -2.73
N PRO A 206 2.27 1.44 -1.56
CA PRO A 206 1.98 0.47 -0.52
C PRO A 206 1.10 -0.66 -1.04
N ARG A 207 1.35 -1.90 -0.59
CA ARG A 207 0.68 -3.10 -1.10
C ARG A 207 -0.84 -3.01 -0.97
N GLU A 208 -1.31 -2.42 0.14
CA GLU A 208 -2.74 -2.19 0.43
C GLU A 208 -3.43 -1.20 -0.51
N VAL A 209 -2.67 -0.30 -1.16
CA VAL A 209 -3.17 0.64 -2.16
C VAL A 209 -3.05 0.07 -3.57
N ALA A 210 -1.96 -0.64 -3.86
CA ALA A 210 -1.67 -1.16 -5.19
C ALA A 210 -2.46 -2.42 -5.55
N LEU A 211 -2.67 -3.32 -4.58
CA LEU A 211 -3.21 -4.66 -4.83
C LEU A 211 -4.71 -4.73 -4.55
N GLY A 212 -5.43 -5.39 -5.46
CA GLY A 212 -6.82 -5.77 -5.24
C GLY A 212 -6.97 -6.95 -4.29
N LYS A 213 -8.17 -7.13 -3.75
CA LYS A 213 -8.57 -8.33 -2.99
C LYS A 213 -9.71 -9.01 -3.72
N VAL A 214 -9.56 -10.29 -3.99
CA VAL A 214 -10.61 -11.10 -4.60
C VAL A 214 -11.54 -11.59 -3.48
N GLY A 215 -12.84 -11.33 -3.62
CA GLY A 215 -13.84 -11.80 -2.64
C GLY A 215 -13.95 -13.34 -2.60
N ASP A 216 -14.57 -13.86 -1.55
CA ASP A 216 -14.62 -15.31 -1.28
C ASP A 216 -15.44 -16.12 -2.30
N HIS A 217 -16.22 -15.43 -3.13
CA HIS A 217 -17.04 -16.02 -4.18
C HIS A 217 -16.26 -16.41 -5.45
N TYR A 218 -15.03 -15.92 -5.64
CA TYR A 218 -14.21 -16.21 -6.81
C TYR A 218 -13.01 -17.07 -6.42
N ILE A 219 -13.11 -18.36 -6.76
CA ILE A 219 -12.11 -19.39 -6.45
C ILE A 219 -11.42 -19.82 -7.73
N LYS A 220 -10.10 -19.97 -7.67
CA LYS A 220 -9.31 -20.58 -8.74
C LYS A 220 -9.49 -22.10 -8.66
N GLY A 221 -10.35 -22.67 -9.50
CA GLY A 221 -10.62 -24.12 -9.49
C GLY A 221 -9.42 -25.03 -9.77
N TRP A 222 -8.27 -24.48 -10.18
CA TRP A 222 -7.01 -25.22 -10.38
C TRP A 222 -6.03 -25.10 -9.21
N ASP A 223 -6.33 -24.33 -8.16
CA ASP A 223 -5.47 -24.14 -6.98
C ASP A 223 -6.17 -24.68 -5.73
N SER A 224 -5.75 -25.87 -5.29
CA SER A 224 -6.30 -26.53 -4.09
C SER A 224 -6.13 -25.73 -2.80
N SER A 225 -5.18 -24.79 -2.74
CA SER A 225 -5.01 -23.93 -1.57
C SER A 225 -6.08 -22.85 -1.50
N ASP A 226 -6.60 -22.44 -2.67
CA ASP A 226 -7.58 -21.38 -2.82
C ASP A 226 -9.00 -21.83 -2.42
N ASP A 227 -9.30 -23.13 -2.55
CA ASP A 227 -10.54 -23.76 -2.09
C ASP A 227 -10.83 -23.51 -0.60
N LYS A 228 -9.80 -23.24 0.21
CA LYS A 228 -9.98 -22.92 1.64
C LYS A 228 -10.79 -21.64 1.85
N ARG A 229 -10.79 -20.72 0.88
CA ARG A 229 -11.46 -19.42 0.94
C ARG A 229 -12.99 -19.54 0.92
N VAL A 230 -13.50 -20.62 0.33
CA VAL A 230 -14.95 -20.97 0.32
C VAL A 230 -15.52 -21.11 1.73
N LYS A 231 -14.70 -21.52 2.70
CA LYS A 231 -15.14 -21.66 4.09
C LYS A 231 -15.65 -20.36 4.71
N ASN A 232 -15.21 -19.21 4.18
CA ASN A 232 -15.61 -17.90 4.64
C ASN A 232 -16.78 -17.32 3.82
N ALA A 233 -17.16 -17.96 2.71
CA ALA A 233 -18.25 -17.49 1.86
C ALA A 233 -19.59 -17.67 2.58
N GLN A 234 -20.34 -16.58 2.70
CA GLN A 234 -21.71 -16.62 3.19
C GLN A 234 -22.65 -16.90 2.01
N ALA A 235 -23.46 -17.95 2.15
CA ALA A 235 -24.57 -18.18 1.23
C ALA A 235 -25.73 -17.27 1.63
N THR A 236 -26.10 -16.33 0.76
CA THR A 236 -27.35 -15.59 0.90
C THR A 236 -28.44 -16.31 0.11
N THR A 237 -29.37 -16.94 0.81
CA THR A 237 -30.59 -17.48 0.20
C THR A 237 -31.62 -16.35 0.13
N THR A 238 -31.89 -15.83 -1.06
CA THR A 238 -32.98 -14.88 -1.26
C THR A 238 -34.31 -15.63 -1.13
N GLN A 239 -35.06 -15.36 -0.06
CA GLN A 239 -36.44 -15.82 0.06
C GLN A 239 -37.37 -14.74 -0.49
N THR A 240 -38.05 -15.05 -1.57
CA THR A 240 -39.12 -14.23 -2.17
C THR A 240 -40.48 -14.75 -1.72
N GLU A 241 -41.57 -14.03 -2.03
CA GLU A 241 -42.93 -14.53 -1.79
C GLU A 241 -43.18 -15.87 -2.50
N ILE A 242 -42.60 -16.06 -3.70
CA ILE A 242 -42.59 -17.32 -4.46
C ILE A 242 -41.94 -18.47 -3.66
N SER A 243 -40.95 -18.16 -2.81
CA SER A 243 -40.27 -19.16 -1.99
C SER A 243 -41.16 -19.74 -0.88
N LYS A 244 -42.36 -19.18 -0.64
CA LYS A 244 -43.35 -19.69 0.32
C LYS A 244 -44.26 -20.76 -0.27
N GLU A 245 -44.31 -20.87 -1.60
CA GLU A 245 -45.16 -21.82 -2.30
C GLU A 245 -44.44 -23.15 -2.56
N SER A 246 -45.22 -24.19 -2.85
CA SER A 246 -44.61 -25.47 -3.24
C SER A 246 -43.94 -25.33 -4.62
N ALA A 247 -42.95 -26.17 -4.90
CA ALA A 247 -42.25 -26.14 -6.19
C ALA A 247 -43.18 -26.36 -7.40
N ILE A 248 -44.31 -27.06 -7.20
CA ILE A 248 -45.31 -27.26 -8.25
C ILE A 248 -46.21 -26.02 -8.39
N ASP A 249 -46.58 -25.38 -7.28
CA ASP A 249 -47.50 -24.24 -7.30
C ASP A 249 -46.82 -22.99 -7.86
N SER A 250 -45.59 -22.70 -7.40
CA SER A 250 -44.78 -21.57 -7.89
C SER A 250 -44.47 -21.60 -9.40
N LEU A 251 -44.42 -22.79 -10.01
CA LEU A 251 -44.20 -22.94 -11.46
C LEU A 251 -45.49 -22.81 -12.27
N ASN A 252 -46.65 -22.92 -11.62
CA ASN A 252 -47.96 -22.84 -12.25
C ASN A 252 -48.65 -21.48 -12.01
N ASP A 253 -48.13 -20.64 -11.11
CA ASP A 253 -48.62 -19.28 -10.92
C ASP A 253 -48.05 -18.33 -11.99
N THR A 254 -48.82 -18.15 -13.06
CA THR A 254 -48.48 -17.30 -14.19
C THR A 254 -48.57 -15.80 -13.92
N GLU A 255 -49.22 -15.35 -12.83
CA GLU A 255 -49.33 -13.92 -12.51
C GLU A 255 -48.00 -13.38 -11.98
N VAL A 256 -47.30 -14.15 -11.14
CA VAL A 256 -46.04 -13.73 -10.51
C VAL A 256 -44.83 -13.86 -11.45
N LEU A 257 -44.87 -14.74 -12.45
CA LEU A 257 -43.78 -14.96 -13.41
C LEU A 257 -43.70 -13.91 -14.53
N LEU A 258 -44.74 -13.09 -14.71
CA LEU A 258 -44.84 -12.11 -15.80
C LEU A 258 -44.71 -10.65 -15.31
N ASP A 259 -44.63 -10.43 -14.00
CA ASP A 259 -44.42 -9.12 -13.37
C ASP A 259 -42.92 -8.88 -13.07
N ASP A 260 -42.14 -8.65 -14.13
CA ASP A 260 -40.81 -7.99 -14.12
C ASP A 260 -40.82 -6.79 -15.09
#